data_AF-A0ABD4ZYA3-F1
#
_entry.id   AF-A0ABD4ZYA3-F1
#
_cell.length_a   1.000
_cell.length_b   1.000
_cell.length_c   1.000
_cell.angle_alpha   90.00
_cell.angle_beta   90.00
_cell.angle_gamma   90.00
#
_symmetry.space_group_name_H-M   'P 1'
#
loop_
_entity.id
_entity.type
_entity.pdbx_description
1 polymer ?
#
loop_
_entity_poly.entity_id
_entity_poly.type
_entity_poly.pdbx_seq_one_letter_code
_entity_poly.pdbx_strand_id
1 'polypeptide(L)'
;MTIMFIMLIIFEEKRTTNSEFIKRIKKTMDNYRKTEEWSEHVMNTEQIKEMALAQGLEKGRREATASAISKTVKMLKRMNQSDEQILQELKHDYSDDFSDEELEDFLK
;
A
#
# COMPACT_ATOMS: atom_id res chain seq x y z
N MET A 1 -7.79 21.95 12.18
CA MET A 1 -8.21 21.48 13.53
C MET A 1 -9.68 21.76 13.86
N THR A 2 -10.51 22.27 12.94
CA THR A 2 -11.86 22.80 13.27
C THR A 2 -13.00 21.80 13.08
N ILE A 3 -12.85 20.83 12.16
CA ILE A 3 -13.92 19.87 11.79
C ILE A 3 -14.15 18.82 12.88
N MET A 4 -13.07 18.31 13.48
CA MET A 4 -13.15 17.33 14.58
C MET A 4 -13.83 17.93 15.82
N PHE A 5 -13.68 19.24 16.03
CA PHE A 5 -14.32 19.98 17.12
C PHE A 5 -15.84 20.13 16.91
N ILE A 6 -16.29 20.38 15.68
CA ILE A 6 -17.71 20.46 15.33
C ILE A 6 -18.38 19.08 15.50
N MET A 7 -17.70 18.00 15.06
CA MET A 7 -18.23 16.64 15.19
C MET A 7 -18.33 16.17 16.65
N LEU A 8 -17.40 16.59 17.51
CA LEU A 8 -17.41 16.26 18.94
C LEU A 8 -18.51 17.01 19.71
N ILE A 9 -18.71 18.30 19.40
CA ILE A 9 -19.83 19.10 19.94
C ILE A 9 -21.18 18.47 19.55
N ILE A 10 -21.29 17.94 18.32
CA ILE A 10 -22.49 17.27 17.81
C ILE A 10 -22.77 15.92 18.50
N PHE A 11 -21.74 15.19 18.94
CA PHE A 11 -21.91 13.89 19.60
C PHE A 11 -22.31 14.02 21.08
N GLU A 12 -21.84 15.07 21.76
CA GLU A 12 -22.21 15.35 23.16
C GLU A 12 -23.59 16.01 23.29
N GLU A 13 -24.03 16.77 22.29
CA GLU A 13 -25.32 17.49 22.31
C GLU A 13 -26.49 16.64 21.78
N LYS A 14 -26.77 15.56 22.53
CA LYS A 14 -28.10 14.95 22.71
C LYS A 14 -28.75 14.16 21.57
N ARG A 15 -29.14 12.94 21.96
CA ARG A 15 -30.35 12.20 21.56
C ARG A 15 -31.61 13.09 21.50
N THR A 16 -31.77 13.90 20.46
CA THR A 16 -33.07 14.51 20.15
C THR A 16 -33.35 14.41 18.65
N THR A 17 -34.42 13.70 18.35
CA THR A 17 -35.05 13.52 17.03
C THR A 17 -35.67 14.84 16.56
N ASN A 18 -34.88 15.92 16.43
CA ASN A 18 -35.36 17.17 15.87
C ASN A 18 -35.05 17.22 14.37
N SER A 19 -36.08 16.97 13.54
CA SER A 19 -35.92 16.81 12.09
C SER A 19 -35.29 18.04 11.41
N GLU A 20 -35.50 19.24 11.95
CA GLU A 20 -34.94 20.49 11.43
C GLU A 20 -33.43 20.60 11.67
N PHE A 21 -32.95 20.12 12.81
CA PHE A 21 -31.51 20.08 13.09
C PHE A 21 -30.80 19.08 12.17
N ILE A 22 -31.37 17.88 12.00
CA ILE A 22 -30.86 16.88 11.06
C ILE A 22 -30.87 17.40 9.62
N LYS A 23 -31.91 18.14 9.20
CA LYS A 23 -31.97 18.78 7.86
C LYS A 23 -30.86 19.81 7.67
N ARG A 24 -30.58 20.64 8.68
CA ARG A 24 -29.49 21.63 8.64
C ARG A 24 -28.13 20.95 8.53
N ILE A 25 -27.88 19.89 9.30
CA ILE A 25 -26.66 19.09 9.20
C ILE A 25 -26.50 18.51 7.79
N LYS A 26 -27.55 17.88 7.24
CA LYS A 26 -27.52 17.32 5.88
C LYS A 26 -27.19 18.39 4.83
N LYS A 27 -27.86 19.55 4.90
CA LYS A 27 -27.61 20.66 3.97
C LYS A 27 -26.17 21.18 4.06
N THR A 28 -25.61 21.31 5.26
CA THR A 28 -24.22 21.74 5.45
C THR A 28 -23.24 20.71 4.89
N MET A 29 -23.48 19.41 5.13
CA MET A 29 -22.65 18.34 4.57
C MET A 29 -22.73 18.27 3.03
N ASP A 30 -23.92 18.44 2.45
CA ASP A 30 -24.11 18.42 1.00
C ASP A 30 -23.44 19.62 0.32
N ASN A 31 -23.37 20.77 0.99
CA ASN A 31 -22.62 21.93 0.50
C ASN A 31 -21.11 21.70 0.62
N TYR A 32 -20.65 21.14 1.75
CA TYR A 32 -19.23 20.83 1.94
C TYR A 32 -18.72 19.80 0.92
N ARG A 33 -19.53 18.80 0.57
CA ARG A 33 -19.18 17.81 -0.48
C ARG A 33 -18.95 18.40 -1.88
N LYS A 34 -19.37 19.64 -2.10
CA LYS A 34 -19.22 20.37 -3.37
C LYS A 34 -18.05 21.35 -3.35
N THR A 35 -17.32 21.46 -2.24
CA THR A 35 -16.14 22.33 -2.16
C THR A 35 -14.94 21.67 -2.83
N GLU A 36 -14.05 22.49 -3.36
CA GLU A 36 -12.77 22.06 -3.90
C GLU A 36 -11.91 21.37 -2.83
N GLU A 37 -11.95 21.89 -1.59
CA GLU A 37 -11.29 21.30 -0.41
C GLU A 37 -11.73 19.85 -0.15
N TRP A 38 -13.03 19.54 -0.21
CA TRP A 38 -13.51 18.17 -0.06
C TRP A 38 -13.03 17.28 -1.22
N SER A 39 -13.10 17.79 -2.45
CA SER A 39 -12.64 17.05 -3.64
C SER A 39 -11.15 16.74 -3.56
N GLU A 40 -10.32 17.72 -3.19
CA GLU A 40 -8.88 17.57 -3.03
C GLU A 40 -8.54 16.59 -1.90
N HIS A 41 -9.24 16.67 -0.77
CA HIS A 41 -9.04 15.77 0.36
C HIS A 41 -9.37 14.30 0.01
N VAL A 42 -10.48 14.08 -0.71
CA VAL A 42 -10.87 12.73 -1.15
C VAL A 42 -9.90 12.19 -2.19
N MET A 43 -9.51 13.00 -3.18
CA MET A 43 -8.50 12.59 -4.18
C MET A 43 -7.16 12.22 -3.53
N ASN A 44 -6.67 13.04 -2.59
CA ASN A 44 -5.44 12.78 -1.86
C ASN A 44 -5.53 11.46 -1.07
N THR A 45 -6.65 11.21 -0.41
CA THR A 45 -6.87 9.99 0.37
C THR A 45 -6.89 8.74 -0.53
N GLU A 46 -7.57 8.78 -1.68
CA GLU A 46 -7.58 7.65 -2.61
C GLU A 46 -6.22 7.43 -3.25
N GLN A 47 -5.49 8.49 -3.64
CA GLN A 47 -4.12 8.37 -4.15
C GLN A 47 -3.18 7.72 -3.13
N ILE A 48 -3.26 8.11 -1.84
CA ILE A 48 -2.47 7.48 -0.77
C ILE A 48 -2.82 6.00 -0.63
N LYS A 49 -4.10 5.65 -0.69
CA LYS A 49 -4.58 4.27 -0.59
C LYS A 49 -4.11 3.43 -1.79
N GLU A 50 -4.20 3.96 -3.00
CA GLU A 50 -3.69 3.32 -4.22
C GLU A 50 -2.18 3.13 -4.16
N MET A 51 -1.42 4.16 -3.75
CA MET A 51 0.02 4.05 -3.57
C MET A 51 0.39 3.01 -2.51
N ALA A 52 -0.31 2.96 -1.38
CA ALA A 52 -0.09 1.96 -0.33
C ALA A 52 -0.41 0.55 -0.82
N LEU A 53 -1.47 0.38 -1.61
CA LEU A 53 -1.85 -0.90 -2.20
C LEU A 53 -0.83 -1.35 -3.25
N ALA A 54 -0.38 -0.45 -4.12
CA ALA A 54 0.66 -0.72 -5.11
C ALA A 54 1.99 -1.10 -4.44
N GLN A 55 2.42 -0.35 -3.42
CA GLN A 55 3.60 -0.67 -2.63
C GLN A 55 3.47 -2.03 -1.91
N GLY A 56 2.31 -2.32 -1.35
CA GLY A 56 2.04 -3.60 -0.69
C GLY A 56 2.08 -4.78 -1.67
N LEU A 57 1.51 -4.62 -2.86
CA LEU A 57 1.51 -5.62 -3.91
C LEU A 57 2.92 -5.84 -4.46
N GLU A 58 3.67 -4.78 -4.70
CA GLU A 58 5.05 -4.86 -5.18
C GLU A 58 5.97 -5.50 -4.14
N LYS A 59 5.82 -5.14 -2.87
CA LYS A 59 6.56 -5.79 -1.77
C LYS A 59 6.23 -7.29 -1.69
N GLY A 60 4.95 -7.65 -1.77
CA GLY A 60 4.52 -9.06 -1.75
C GLY A 60 5.04 -9.85 -2.95
N ARG A 61 5.05 -9.24 -4.14
CA ARG A 61 5.66 -9.82 -5.35
C ARG A 61 7.15 -10.06 -5.14
N ARG A 62 7.89 -9.05 -4.69
CA ARG A 62 9.34 -9.13 -4.46
C ARG A 62 9.69 -10.21 -3.42
N GLU A 63 8.93 -10.31 -2.32
CA GLU A 63 9.11 -11.36 -1.31
C GLU A 63 8.83 -12.77 -1.87
N ALA A 64 7.80 -12.94 -2.68
CA ALA A 64 7.48 -14.21 -3.33
C ALA A 64 8.59 -14.63 -4.31
N THR A 65 9.11 -13.69 -5.11
CA THR A 65 10.23 -13.93 -6.03
C THR A 65 11.50 -14.29 -5.27
N ALA A 66 11.85 -13.57 -4.18
CA ALA A 66 12.99 -13.90 -3.33
C ALA A 66 12.88 -15.32 -2.72
N SER A 67 11.67 -15.73 -2.32
CA SER A 67 11.41 -17.09 -1.83
C SER A 67 11.61 -18.14 -2.94
N ALA A 68 11.18 -17.85 -4.17
CA ALA A 68 11.39 -18.72 -5.32
C ALA A 68 12.89 -18.85 -5.65
N ILE A 69 13.62 -17.74 -5.74
CA ILE A 69 15.09 -17.71 -5.92
C ILE A 69 15.78 -18.58 -4.88
N SER A 70 15.46 -18.39 -3.59
CA SER A 70 16.04 -19.19 -2.51
C SER A 70 15.80 -20.70 -2.66
N LYS A 71 14.63 -21.11 -3.18
CA LYS A 71 14.32 -22.53 -3.45
C LYS A 71 15.12 -23.05 -4.65
N THR A 72 15.23 -22.25 -5.70
CA THR A 72 16.02 -22.55 -6.91
C THR A 72 17.48 -22.74 -6.55
N VAL A 73 18.12 -21.79 -5.85
CA VAL A 73 19.52 -21.92 -5.39
C VAL A 73 19.72 -23.21 -4.59
N LYS A 74 18.83 -23.51 -3.64
CA LYS A 74 18.89 -24.77 -2.86
C LYS A 74 18.73 -26.03 -3.71
N MET A 75 18.00 -25.97 -4.82
CA MET A 75 17.85 -27.09 -5.74
C MET A 75 19.11 -27.27 -6.59
N LEU A 76 19.63 -26.19 -7.18
CA LEU A 76 20.82 -26.22 -8.03
C LEU A 76 22.07 -26.63 -7.23
N LYS A 77 22.22 -26.14 -5.98
CA LYS A 77 23.26 -26.61 -5.06
C LYS A 77 23.16 -28.11 -4.76
N ARG A 78 21.94 -28.65 -4.62
CA ARG A 78 21.71 -30.11 -4.45
C ARG A 78 22.06 -30.91 -5.70
N MET A 79 22.09 -30.28 -6.86
CA MET A 79 22.51 -30.86 -8.14
C MET A 79 24.01 -30.67 -8.41
N ASN A 80 24.78 -30.19 -7.42
CA ASN A 80 26.21 -29.90 -7.53
C ASN A 80 26.57 -28.85 -8.60
N GLN A 81 25.67 -27.92 -8.94
CA GLN A 81 26.04 -26.76 -9.75
C GLN A 81 26.96 -25.81 -8.96
N SER A 82 27.89 -25.15 -9.65
CA SER A 82 28.78 -24.19 -9.01
C SER A 82 28.05 -22.86 -8.75
N ASP A 83 28.50 -22.13 -7.74
CA ASP A 83 27.92 -20.84 -7.39
C ASP A 83 28.02 -19.85 -8.57
N GLU A 84 29.06 -19.93 -9.41
CA GLU A 84 29.15 -19.10 -10.63
C GLU A 84 28.06 -19.43 -11.66
N GLN A 85 27.75 -20.73 -11.85
CA GLN A 85 26.68 -21.16 -12.76
C GLN A 85 25.32 -20.71 -12.26
N ILE A 86 25.08 -20.88 -10.96
CA ILE A 86 23.83 -20.44 -10.33
C ILE A 86 23.71 -18.92 -10.44
N LEU A 87 24.79 -18.16 -10.19
CA LEU A 87 24.77 -16.70 -10.30
C LEU A 87 24.45 -16.24 -11.73
N GLN A 88 25.01 -16.87 -12.75
CA GLN A 88 24.70 -16.53 -14.14
C GLN A 88 23.23 -16.78 -14.49
N GLU A 89 22.67 -17.90 -14.01
CA GLU A 89 21.25 -18.22 -14.19
C GLU A 89 20.35 -17.20 -13.46
N LEU A 90 20.73 -16.81 -12.24
CA LEU A 90 20.02 -15.77 -11.50
C LEU A 90 20.06 -14.41 -12.20
N LYS A 91 21.22 -14.00 -12.73
CA LYS A 91 21.36 -12.74 -13.47
C LYS A 91 20.55 -12.75 -14.77
N HIS A 92 20.47 -13.89 -15.44
CA HIS A 92 19.66 -14.03 -16.65
C HIS A 92 18.16 -13.88 -16.35
N ASP A 93 17.66 -14.50 -15.28
CA ASP A 93 16.23 -14.59 -15.02
C ASP A 93 15.67 -13.44 -14.15
N TYR A 94 16.52 -12.78 -13.34
CA TYR A 94 16.07 -11.86 -12.29
C TYR A 94 16.79 -10.50 -12.27
N SER A 95 17.61 -10.16 -13.27
CA SER A 95 18.33 -8.86 -13.31
C SER A 95 17.42 -7.63 -13.43
N ASP A 96 16.20 -7.80 -13.96
CA ASP A 96 15.20 -6.72 -14.01
C ASP A 96 14.60 -6.42 -12.63
N ASP A 97 14.62 -7.40 -11.72
CA ASP A 97 13.98 -7.34 -10.40
C ASP A 97 15.00 -7.14 -9.25
N PHE A 98 16.22 -7.64 -9.37
CA PHE A 98 17.23 -7.65 -8.32
C PHE A 98 18.60 -7.17 -8.81
N SER A 99 19.33 -6.44 -7.97
CA SER A 99 20.70 -6.05 -8.29
C SER A 99 21.66 -7.25 -8.25
N ASP A 100 22.81 -7.12 -8.91
CA ASP A 100 23.86 -8.13 -8.86
C ASP A 100 24.28 -8.46 -7.41
N GLU A 101 24.34 -7.47 -6.53
CA GLU A 101 24.69 -7.70 -5.12
C GLU A 101 23.59 -8.46 -4.37
N GLU A 102 22.32 -8.19 -4.65
CA GLU A 102 21.19 -8.94 -4.07
C GLU A 102 21.21 -10.40 -4.54
N LEU A 103 21.52 -10.63 -5.83
CA LEU A 103 21.62 -11.98 -6.41
C LEU A 103 22.79 -12.78 -5.83
N GLU A 104 23.92 -12.14 -5.56
CA GLU A 104 25.05 -12.76 -4.87
C GLU A 104 24.72 -13.11 -3.41
N ASP A 105 23.89 -12.32 -2.74
CA ASP A 105 23.50 -12.58 -1.34
C ASP A 105 22.68 -13.87 -1.20
N PHE A 106 21.86 -14.22 -2.21
CA PHE A 106 21.12 -15.49 -2.23
C PHE A 106 22.02 -16.73 -2.30
N LEU A 107 23.29 -16.58 -2.67
CA LEU A 107 24.25 -17.68 -2.77
C LEU A 107 25.02 -17.94 -1.47
N LYS A 108 24.94 -17.05 -0.50
CA LYS A 108 25.56 -17.23 0.83
C LYS A 108 24.83 -18.28 1.65
#